data_AF-U9SP71-F1
#
_entry.id   AF-U9SP71-F1
#
_cell.length_a   1.000
_cell.length_b   1.000
_cell.length_c   1.000
_cell.angle_alpha   90.00
_cell.angle_beta   90.00
_cell.angle_gamma   90.00
#
_symmetry.space_group_name_H-M   'P 1'
#
loop_
_entity.id
_entity.type
_entity.pdbx_description
1 polymer ?
#
loop_
_entity_poly.entity_id
_entity_poly.type
_entity_poly.pdbx_seq_one_letter_code
_entity_poly.pdbx_strand_id
1 'polypeptide(L)'
;LRDKKVAAGATLGSWSVLAFLNERELPDNIIEGFLREFAVTCQDTGMNIPNRRPPICRENPIGNTEESLKKAWLRAGNNAKAQPQLILCILPNTGQELYAAIKRIGETVIGVATQCVQSVHMGRPKKQYCANVCLKVNVKLGGMNSFLIPEHIPFITEKPTILIGADVSHPPPGETDKPSFAALCGSMDARASRYAATIRAQTGRFEIIADLANMVKELLKAFYQTCGRKPGRILFYRDGVSESQFRHVLQNEINAVRAACQALEPNYRPPITFVVVQKRHHARFFPMDRQNTDRSGNCLPGTVVDVGITHPFEFDFYLQSHAGLLGTSRPAHYHVLFDENGFNADS
;
A
#
# COMPACT_ATOMS: atom_id res chain seq x y z
N LEU A 1 9.15 8.53 -13.64
CA LEU A 1 8.29 8.44 -14.84
C LEU A 1 8.86 9.37 -15.93
N ARG A 2 10.05 9.07 -16.48
CA ARG A 2 10.53 9.87 -17.63
C ARG A 2 9.66 9.52 -18.83
N ASP A 3 9.10 10.54 -19.47
CA ASP A 3 8.30 10.44 -20.70
C ASP A 3 7.09 9.50 -20.61
N LYS A 4 6.60 9.26 -19.38
CA LYS A 4 5.42 8.45 -19.11
C LYS A 4 4.46 9.22 -18.22
N LYS A 5 3.17 9.03 -18.46
CA LYS A 5 2.09 9.54 -17.62
C LYS A 5 1.50 8.41 -16.79
N VAL A 6 0.83 8.77 -15.71
CA VAL A 6 -0.01 7.85 -14.95
C VAL A 6 -1.17 7.36 -15.82
N ALA A 7 -1.63 6.14 -15.59
CA ALA A 7 -2.72 5.54 -16.36
C ALA A 7 -4.05 6.30 -16.22
N ALA A 8 -4.34 6.82 -15.03
CA ALA A 8 -5.44 7.75 -14.78
C ALA A 8 -4.99 8.81 -13.77
N GLY A 9 -4.93 10.06 -14.22
CA GLY A 9 -4.56 11.19 -13.37
C GLY A 9 -5.75 11.76 -12.61
N ALA A 10 -5.61 11.90 -11.31
CA ALA A 10 -6.59 12.59 -10.48
C ALA A 10 -6.48 14.13 -10.66
N THR A 11 -7.57 14.82 -10.33
CA THR A 11 -7.59 16.29 -10.26
C THR A 11 -7.42 16.75 -8.82
N LEU A 12 -6.47 17.65 -8.56
CA LEU A 12 -6.24 18.30 -7.27
C LEU A 12 -6.54 19.81 -7.38
N GLY A 13 -7.78 20.19 -7.07
CA GLY A 13 -8.26 21.57 -7.12
C GLY A 13 -8.51 22.22 -5.76
N SER A 14 -8.97 21.46 -4.77
CA SER A 14 -9.19 21.97 -3.40
C SER A 14 -8.20 21.37 -2.43
N TRP A 15 -7.18 22.14 -2.06
CA TRP A 15 -6.11 21.68 -1.17
C TRP A 15 -5.40 22.84 -0.49
N SER A 16 -4.65 22.54 0.57
CA SER A 16 -3.85 23.51 1.31
C SER A 16 -2.49 22.92 1.69
N VAL A 17 -1.59 23.82 2.10
CA VAL A 17 -0.29 23.45 2.67
C VAL A 17 -0.31 23.79 4.14
N LEU A 18 0.11 22.85 4.99
CA LEU A 18 0.26 23.04 6.42
C LEU A 18 1.73 22.82 6.81
N ALA A 19 2.46 23.91 7.06
CA ALA A 19 3.85 23.88 7.45
C ALA A 19 3.99 23.95 8.97
N PHE A 20 4.60 22.93 9.56
CA PHE A 20 4.92 22.88 10.99
C PHE A 20 6.32 23.44 11.27
N LEU A 21 6.65 24.57 10.63
CA LEU A 21 7.91 25.31 10.77
C LEU A 21 7.61 26.81 10.71
N ASN A 22 8.39 27.62 11.43
CA ASN A 22 8.23 29.07 11.40
C ASN A 22 8.84 29.70 10.12
N GLU A 23 8.51 30.97 9.86
CA GLU A 23 8.95 31.70 8.66
C GLU A 23 10.48 31.81 8.55
N ARG A 24 11.19 31.86 9.68
CA ARG A 24 12.66 31.96 9.69
C ARG A 24 13.32 30.64 9.28
N GLU A 25 12.74 29.51 9.69
CA GLU A 25 13.25 28.17 9.42
C GLU A 25 12.99 27.73 7.98
N LEU A 26 11.81 28.03 7.47
CA LEU A 26 11.39 27.69 6.12
C LEU A 26 10.55 28.83 5.58
N PRO A 27 11.12 29.80 4.87
CA PRO A 27 10.38 30.94 4.31
C PRO A 27 9.34 30.53 3.25
N ASP A 28 8.26 31.31 3.14
CA ASP A 28 7.14 31.02 2.21
C ASP A 28 7.60 30.96 0.76
N ASN A 29 8.53 31.81 0.33
CA ASN A 29 9.06 31.80 -1.04
C ASN A 29 9.75 30.47 -1.41
N ILE A 30 10.34 29.76 -0.44
CA ILE A 30 10.93 28.43 -0.62
C ILE A 30 9.82 27.38 -0.80
N ILE A 31 8.76 27.46 0.02
CA ILE A 31 7.58 26.60 -0.12
C ILE A 31 6.94 26.81 -1.48
N GLU A 32 6.70 28.05 -1.89
CA GLU A 32 6.16 28.38 -3.21
C GLU A 32 7.03 27.86 -4.35
N GLY A 33 8.37 27.92 -4.22
CA GLY A 33 9.31 27.34 -5.17
C GLY A 33 9.10 25.82 -5.32
N PHE A 34 8.96 25.10 -4.21
CA PHE A 34 8.63 23.68 -4.22
C PHE A 34 7.25 23.42 -4.85
N LEU A 35 6.23 24.20 -4.51
CA LEU A 35 4.87 24.02 -5.04
C LEU A 35 4.80 24.22 -6.55
N ARG A 36 5.58 25.16 -7.10
CA ARG A 36 5.71 25.33 -8.55
C ARG A 36 6.26 24.08 -9.22
N GLU A 37 7.39 23.57 -8.74
CA GLU A 37 8.02 22.35 -9.30
C GLU A 37 7.11 21.13 -9.11
N PHE A 38 6.45 21.01 -7.96
CA PHE A 38 5.48 19.94 -7.69
C PHE A 38 4.29 19.99 -8.65
N ALA A 39 3.68 21.16 -8.86
CA ALA A 39 2.55 21.32 -9.77
C ALA A 39 2.93 21.02 -11.22
N VAL A 40 4.10 21.49 -11.68
CA VAL A 40 4.64 21.16 -13.01
C VAL A 40 4.87 19.66 -13.14
N THR A 41 5.54 19.05 -12.14
CA THR A 41 5.80 17.60 -12.16
C THR A 41 4.51 16.80 -12.20
N CYS A 42 3.50 17.17 -11.41
CA CYS A 42 2.18 16.53 -11.44
C CYS A 42 1.52 16.60 -12.83
N GLN A 43 1.64 17.73 -13.54
CA GLN A 43 1.10 17.87 -14.89
C GLN A 43 1.87 17.05 -15.91
N ASP A 44 3.20 17.06 -15.83
CA ASP A 44 4.07 16.26 -16.68
C ASP A 44 3.77 14.75 -16.52
N THR A 45 3.46 14.32 -15.30
CA THR A 45 3.10 12.93 -14.99
C THR A 45 1.62 12.62 -15.25
N GLY A 46 0.80 13.58 -15.68
CA GLY A 46 -0.58 13.36 -16.12
C GLY A 46 -1.69 13.63 -15.10
N MET A 47 -1.39 14.18 -13.92
CA MET A 47 -2.40 14.73 -13.01
C MET A 47 -2.85 16.13 -13.42
N ASN A 48 -4.07 16.51 -13.05
CA ASN A 48 -4.59 17.87 -13.28
C ASN A 48 -4.52 18.70 -11.98
N ILE A 49 -3.81 19.83 -12.01
CA ILE A 49 -3.64 20.72 -10.84
C ILE A 49 -4.13 22.13 -11.21
N PRO A 50 -5.45 22.39 -11.19
CA PRO A 50 -6.00 23.71 -11.53
C PRO A 50 -5.62 24.79 -10.50
N ASN A 51 -5.60 24.43 -9.20
CA ASN A 51 -5.14 25.34 -8.15
C ASN A 51 -3.65 25.14 -7.90
N ARG A 52 -2.82 26.01 -8.49
CA ARG A 52 -1.34 25.98 -8.32
C ARG A 52 -0.83 26.86 -7.19
N ARG A 53 -1.70 27.63 -6.54
CA ARG A 53 -1.37 28.53 -5.42
C ARG A 53 -2.31 28.24 -4.25
N PRO A 54 -2.24 27.01 -3.67
CA PRO A 54 -3.04 26.69 -2.50
C PRO A 54 -2.66 27.60 -1.31
N PRO A 55 -3.58 27.86 -0.37
CA PRO A 55 -3.25 28.61 0.83
C PRO A 55 -2.20 27.87 1.66
N ILE A 56 -1.21 28.63 2.16
CA ILE A 56 -0.18 28.16 3.08
C ILE A 56 -0.61 28.54 4.51
N CYS A 57 -0.58 27.55 5.41
CA CYS A 57 -0.85 27.68 6.83
C CYS A 57 0.42 27.34 7.60
N ARG A 58 0.72 28.10 8.65
CA ARG A 58 1.82 27.82 9.57
C ARG A 58 1.29 27.54 10.95
N GLU A 59 1.79 26.47 11.55
CA GLU A 59 1.39 26.05 12.89
C GLU A 59 2.60 25.56 13.68
N ASN A 60 2.51 25.62 15.01
CA ASN A 60 3.55 25.11 15.89
C ASN A 60 3.48 23.56 15.95
N PRO A 61 4.59 22.83 15.73
CA PRO A 61 4.61 21.36 15.83
C PRO A 61 4.19 20.80 17.19
N ILE A 62 4.32 21.58 18.27
CA ILE A 62 3.93 21.21 19.65
C ILE A 62 2.48 21.62 19.95
N GLY A 63 1.85 22.40 19.06
CA GLY A 63 0.49 22.91 19.23
C GLY A 63 -0.60 21.86 19.03
N ASN A 64 -1.86 22.32 19.09
CA ASN A 64 -3.02 21.47 18.84
C ASN A 64 -3.08 21.08 17.34
N THR A 65 -2.62 19.86 17.03
CA THR A 65 -2.57 19.33 15.67
C THR A 65 -3.97 19.19 15.04
N GLU A 66 -5.00 18.92 15.84
CA GLU A 66 -6.37 18.78 15.33
C GLU A 66 -6.93 20.13 14.87
N GLU A 67 -6.77 21.15 15.70
CA GLU A 67 -7.17 22.52 15.34
C GLU A 67 -6.39 23.01 14.12
N SER A 68 -5.09 22.74 14.07
CA SER A 68 -4.21 23.05 12.93
C SER A 68 -4.72 22.45 11.62
N LEU A 69 -5.08 21.16 11.63
CA LEU A 69 -5.62 20.49 10.45
C LEU A 69 -7.01 21.00 10.08
N LYS A 70 -7.89 21.27 11.04
CA LYS A 70 -9.22 21.85 10.77
C LYS A 70 -9.11 23.24 10.14
N LYS A 71 -8.19 24.08 10.62
CA LYS A 71 -7.90 25.39 10.01
C LYS A 71 -7.41 25.25 8.56
N ALA A 72 -6.47 24.34 8.31
CA ALA A 72 -5.95 24.07 6.97
C ALA A 72 -7.03 23.51 6.03
N TRP A 73 -7.91 22.64 6.54
CA TRP A 73 -9.07 22.11 5.82
C TRP A 73 -10.05 23.23 5.41
N LEU A 74 -10.45 24.08 6.35
CA LEU A 74 -11.35 25.21 6.08
C LEU A 74 -10.76 26.19 5.06
N ARG A 75 -9.46 26.49 5.18
CA ARG A 75 -8.77 27.38 4.21
C ARG A 75 -8.73 26.78 2.81
N ALA A 76 -8.46 25.48 2.66
CA ALA A 76 -8.52 24.80 1.37
C ALA A 76 -9.91 24.96 0.74
N GLY A 77 -10.96 24.69 1.53
CA GLY A 77 -12.32 24.70 1.06
C GLY A 77 -12.81 26.09 0.64
N ASN A 78 -12.50 27.10 1.45
CA ASN A 78 -12.85 28.49 1.18
C ASN A 78 -12.13 29.03 -0.06
N ASN A 79 -10.85 28.70 -0.23
CA ASN A 79 -10.06 29.15 -1.38
C ASN A 79 -10.56 28.55 -2.69
N ALA A 80 -10.87 27.25 -2.70
CA ALA A 80 -11.32 26.54 -3.90
C ALA A 80 -12.85 26.57 -4.11
N LYS A 81 -13.62 27.04 -3.12
CA LYS A 81 -15.09 26.96 -3.08
C LYS A 81 -15.60 25.53 -3.33
N ALA A 82 -14.88 24.55 -2.79
CA ALA A 82 -15.14 23.12 -3.00
C ALA A 82 -14.62 22.29 -1.82
N GLN A 83 -15.15 21.09 -1.63
CA GLN A 83 -14.71 20.21 -0.55
C GLN A 83 -13.19 19.92 -0.62
N PRO A 84 -12.43 20.10 0.46
CA PRO A 84 -10.99 19.81 0.48
C PRO A 84 -10.66 18.37 0.14
N GLN A 85 -9.71 18.19 -0.77
CA GLN A 85 -9.26 16.90 -1.27
C GLN A 85 -7.96 16.44 -0.60
N LEU A 86 -7.06 17.37 -0.27
CA LEU A 86 -5.74 17.06 0.28
C LEU A 86 -5.24 18.17 1.21
N ILE A 87 -4.52 17.80 2.26
CA ILE A 87 -3.62 18.70 3.00
C ILE A 87 -2.17 18.20 2.81
N LEU A 88 -1.31 19.04 2.24
CA LEU A 88 0.13 18.77 2.15
C LEU A 88 0.82 19.27 3.43
N CYS A 89 1.26 18.35 4.28
CA CYS A 89 1.88 18.68 5.56
C CYS A 89 3.42 18.73 5.42
N ILE A 90 4.05 19.85 5.72
CA ILE A 90 5.52 19.99 5.73
C ILE A 90 6.01 19.82 7.17
N LEU A 91 6.84 18.81 7.39
CA LEU A 91 7.32 18.41 8.71
C LEU A 91 8.81 18.71 8.90
N PRO A 92 9.24 19.04 10.12
CA PRO A 92 10.66 19.00 10.49
C PRO A 92 11.17 17.54 10.51
N ASN A 93 12.49 17.34 10.48
CA ASN A 93 13.11 16.01 10.34
C ASN A 93 12.86 15.06 11.53
N THR A 94 12.35 15.55 12.66
CA THR A 94 12.17 14.82 13.93
C THR A 94 10.71 14.47 14.27
N GLY A 95 9.75 14.74 13.37
CA GLY A 95 8.31 14.74 13.68
C GLY A 95 7.59 13.39 13.70
N GLN A 96 8.10 12.33 14.34
CA GLN A 96 7.42 11.01 14.33
C GLN A 96 6.05 11.06 15.04
N GLU A 97 5.97 11.67 16.22
CA GLU A 97 4.70 11.84 16.96
C GLU A 97 3.73 12.74 16.20
N LEU A 98 4.22 13.86 15.67
CA LEU A 98 3.44 14.77 14.84
C LEU A 98 2.89 14.07 13.59
N TYR A 99 3.69 13.24 12.93
CA TYR A 99 3.26 12.44 11.79
C TYR A 99 2.12 11.50 12.18
N ALA A 100 2.26 10.78 13.31
CA ALA A 100 1.22 9.88 13.81
C ALA A 100 -0.08 10.63 14.13
N ALA A 101 0.02 11.80 14.77
CA ALA A 101 -1.13 12.66 15.08
C ALA A 101 -1.84 13.14 13.80
N ILE A 102 -1.08 13.63 12.81
CA ILE A 102 -1.63 14.08 11.51
C ILE A 102 -2.38 12.95 10.82
N LYS A 103 -1.81 11.74 10.83
CA LYS A 103 -2.41 10.57 10.21
C LYS A 103 -3.70 10.16 10.88
N ARG A 104 -3.66 9.96 12.20
CA ARG A 104 -4.85 9.64 12.99
C ARG A 104 -5.96 10.66 12.75
N ILE A 105 -5.67 11.95 12.92
CA ILE A 105 -6.69 13.01 12.81
C ILE A 105 -7.23 13.12 11.38
N GLY A 106 -6.35 13.12 10.38
CA GLY A 106 -6.76 13.23 8.98
C GLY A 106 -7.65 12.06 8.53
N GLU A 107 -7.32 10.84 8.97
CA GLU A 107 -7.98 9.61 8.53
C GLU A 107 -9.21 9.25 9.38
N THR A 108 -9.25 9.59 10.68
CA THR A 108 -10.34 9.17 11.59
C THR A 108 -11.23 10.29 12.11
N VAL A 109 -10.80 11.56 12.04
CA VAL A 109 -11.55 12.70 12.60
C VAL A 109 -12.08 13.63 11.50
N ILE A 110 -11.20 14.04 10.58
CA ILE A 110 -11.54 15.03 9.55
C ILE A 110 -11.99 14.35 8.25
N GLY A 111 -11.45 13.19 7.93
CA GLY A 111 -11.76 12.48 6.68
C GLY A 111 -11.19 13.17 5.44
N VAL A 112 -9.92 13.61 5.50
CA VAL A 112 -9.22 14.24 4.38
C VAL A 112 -7.87 13.58 4.15
N ALA A 113 -7.49 13.37 2.88
CA ALA A 113 -6.19 12.81 2.56
C ALA A 113 -5.06 13.75 3.00
N THR A 114 -4.04 13.21 3.66
CA THR A 114 -2.84 13.96 4.06
C THR A 114 -1.61 13.45 3.34
N GLN A 115 -0.78 14.35 2.83
CA GLN A 115 0.53 14.03 2.26
C GLN A 115 1.63 14.75 3.03
N CYS A 116 2.36 14.00 3.86
CA CYS A 116 3.50 14.55 4.60
C CYS A 116 4.76 14.56 3.73
N VAL A 117 5.53 15.65 3.82
CA VAL A 117 6.85 15.83 3.17
C VAL A 117 7.81 16.45 4.18
N GLN A 118 9.10 16.10 4.11
CA GLN A 118 10.10 16.68 5.01
C GLN A 118 10.60 18.02 4.46
N SER A 119 10.82 18.99 5.34
CA SER A 119 11.29 20.34 5.00
C SER A 119 12.62 20.35 4.25
N VAL A 120 13.48 19.34 4.47
CA VAL A 120 14.78 19.17 3.77
C VAL A 120 14.64 19.10 2.24
N HIS A 121 13.47 18.72 1.72
CA HIS A 121 13.21 18.63 0.29
C HIS A 121 12.70 19.93 -0.35
N MET A 122 12.41 20.97 0.45
CA MET A 122 11.80 22.22 -0.03
C MET A 122 12.83 23.12 -0.74
N GLY A 123 14.03 23.27 -0.17
CA GLY A 123 15.05 24.20 -0.69
C GLY A 123 15.63 23.83 -2.06
N ARG A 124 15.58 22.54 -2.43
CA ARG A 124 16.02 22.03 -3.73
C ARG A 124 15.04 20.97 -4.23
N PRO A 125 13.89 21.38 -4.78
CA PRO A 125 12.86 20.44 -5.22
C PRO A 125 13.37 19.63 -6.42
N LYS A 126 13.78 18.38 -6.17
CA LYS A 126 14.21 17.48 -7.24
C LYS A 126 12.97 16.94 -7.96
N LYS A 127 12.91 17.06 -9.29
CA LYS A 127 11.83 16.49 -10.12
C LYS A 127 11.52 15.03 -9.79
N GLN A 128 12.55 14.20 -9.56
CA GLN A 128 12.37 12.80 -9.16
C GLN A 128 11.66 12.63 -7.79
N TYR A 129 11.94 13.51 -6.83
CA TYR A 129 11.26 13.50 -5.53
C TYR A 129 9.80 13.92 -5.70
N CYS A 130 9.55 15.03 -6.41
CA CYS A 130 8.20 15.51 -6.71
C CYS A 130 7.38 14.45 -7.47
N ALA A 131 7.99 13.71 -8.39
CA ALA A 131 7.34 12.62 -9.10
C ALA A 131 6.92 11.48 -8.14
N ASN A 132 7.79 11.11 -7.18
CA ASN A 132 7.45 10.11 -6.17
C ASN A 132 6.33 10.57 -5.22
N VAL A 133 6.29 11.86 -4.87
CA VAL A 133 5.19 12.44 -4.09
C VAL A 133 3.90 12.46 -4.92
N CYS A 134 3.98 12.84 -6.20
CA CYS A 134 2.86 12.83 -7.12
C CYS A 134 2.21 11.44 -7.24
N LEU A 135 3.01 10.38 -7.38
CA LEU A 135 2.48 8.99 -7.40
C LEU A 135 1.63 8.66 -6.16
N LYS A 136 2.01 9.16 -4.98
CA LYS A 136 1.26 8.97 -3.74
C LYS A 136 -0.01 9.82 -3.71
N VAL A 137 0.08 11.08 -4.13
CA VAL A 137 -1.08 11.99 -4.18
C VAL A 137 -2.11 11.50 -5.19
N ASN A 138 -1.69 11.02 -6.36
CA ASN A 138 -2.57 10.49 -7.39
C ASN A 138 -3.48 9.37 -6.85
N VAL A 139 -2.87 8.36 -6.20
CA VAL A 139 -3.62 7.21 -5.65
C VAL A 139 -4.53 7.62 -4.50
N LYS A 140 -4.10 8.53 -3.62
CA LYS A 140 -4.93 9.05 -2.52
C LYS A 140 -6.18 9.77 -3.00
N LEU A 141 -6.11 10.37 -4.19
CA LEU A 141 -7.23 11.06 -4.83
C LEU A 141 -8.03 10.14 -5.78
N GLY A 142 -7.80 8.82 -5.73
CA GLY A 142 -8.51 7.83 -6.54
C GLY A 142 -7.97 7.63 -7.95
N GLY A 143 -6.85 8.27 -8.30
CA GLY A 143 -6.14 8.04 -9.55
C GLY A 143 -5.42 6.69 -9.58
N MET A 144 -4.93 6.31 -10.77
CA MET A 144 -4.27 5.04 -11.03
C MET A 144 -2.92 5.30 -11.71
N ASN A 145 -1.83 4.88 -11.07
CA ASN A 145 -0.48 5.17 -11.58
C ASN A 145 -0.13 4.32 -12.79
N SER A 146 -0.35 3.01 -12.69
CA SER A 146 -0.04 2.03 -13.72
C SER A 146 -0.92 0.81 -13.52
N PHE A 147 -1.07 0.01 -14.57
CA PHE A 147 -1.74 -1.29 -14.52
C PHE A 147 -0.94 -2.27 -15.37
N LEU A 148 -1.13 -3.57 -15.13
CA LEU A 148 -0.56 -4.63 -15.96
C LEU A 148 -1.41 -4.81 -17.22
N ILE A 149 -0.75 -5.05 -18.34
CA ILE A 149 -1.40 -5.34 -19.62
C ILE A 149 -2.28 -6.60 -19.42
N PRO A 150 -3.60 -6.55 -19.69
CA PRO A 150 -4.53 -7.63 -19.37
C PRO A 150 -4.11 -9.01 -19.90
N GLU A 151 -3.52 -9.04 -21.09
CA GLU A 151 -3.03 -10.24 -21.76
C GLU A 151 -1.90 -10.93 -20.98
N HIS A 152 -1.20 -10.20 -20.10
CA HIS A 152 -0.15 -10.76 -19.23
C HIS A 152 -0.68 -11.24 -17.88
N ILE A 153 -1.96 -10.99 -17.57
CA ILE A 153 -2.62 -11.43 -16.33
C ILE A 153 -4.02 -12.01 -16.62
N PRO A 154 -4.14 -13.00 -17.50
CA PRO A 154 -5.44 -13.58 -17.91
C PRO A 154 -6.24 -14.10 -16.72
N PHE A 155 -5.57 -14.74 -15.75
CA PHE A 155 -6.23 -15.25 -14.54
C PHE A 155 -7.05 -14.20 -13.77
N ILE A 156 -6.52 -12.97 -13.70
CA ILE A 156 -7.16 -11.84 -13.01
C ILE A 156 -8.24 -11.19 -13.87
N THR A 157 -8.06 -11.15 -15.19
CA THR A 157 -8.87 -10.33 -16.09
C THR A 157 -10.01 -11.08 -16.79
N GLU A 158 -9.88 -12.39 -17.02
CA GLU A 158 -10.90 -13.21 -17.69
C GLU A 158 -12.16 -13.43 -16.85
N LYS A 159 -12.01 -13.48 -15.52
CA LYS A 159 -13.09 -13.70 -14.57
C LYS A 159 -12.93 -12.71 -13.43
N PRO A 160 -14.03 -12.18 -12.84
CA PRO A 160 -13.92 -11.34 -11.65
C PRO A 160 -13.09 -12.04 -10.57
N THR A 161 -11.92 -11.50 -10.26
CA THR A 161 -10.99 -12.09 -9.28
C THR A 161 -10.63 -11.03 -8.27
N ILE A 162 -10.68 -11.37 -6.99
CA ILE A 162 -10.19 -10.50 -5.91
C ILE A 162 -8.83 -11.02 -5.44
N LEU A 163 -7.84 -10.14 -5.43
CA LEU A 163 -6.55 -10.38 -4.77
C LEU A 163 -6.63 -9.81 -3.37
N ILE A 164 -6.33 -10.62 -2.37
CA ILE A 164 -6.30 -10.21 -0.97
C ILE A 164 -4.87 -10.37 -0.46
N GLY A 165 -4.32 -9.34 0.15
CA GLY A 165 -3.09 -9.40 0.93
C GLY A 165 -3.40 -9.25 2.41
N ALA A 166 -2.77 -10.05 3.28
CA ALA A 166 -2.98 -10.02 4.72
C ALA A 166 -1.65 -10.07 5.49
N ASP A 167 -1.54 -9.27 6.54
CA ASP A 167 -0.38 -9.18 7.43
C ASP A 167 -0.82 -8.98 8.89
N VAL A 168 0.01 -9.44 9.83
CA VAL A 168 -0.15 -9.15 11.25
C VAL A 168 1.13 -8.50 11.77
N SER A 169 0.96 -7.29 12.30
CA SER A 169 2.04 -6.53 12.91
C SER A 169 2.00 -6.68 14.44
N HIS A 170 3.10 -7.15 15.01
CA HIS A 170 3.27 -7.33 16.45
C HIS A 170 3.95 -6.13 17.13
N PRO A 171 3.71 -5.93 18.43
CA PRO A 171 4.46 -4.95 19.20
C PRO A 171 5.95 -5.32 19.31
N PRO A 172 6.84 -4.34 19.56
CA PRO A 172 8.27 -4.57 19.77
C PRO A 172 8.58 -5.65 20.82
N PRO A 173 9.76 -6.30 20.76
CA PRO A 173 10.20 -7.21 21.82
C PRO A 173 10.17 -6.54 23.20
N GLY A 174 9.71 -7.28 24.21
CA GLY A 174 9.60 -6.78 25.59
C GLY A 174 8.26 -6.15 25.95
N GLU A 175 7.44 -5.75 24.96
CA GLU A 175 6.08 -5.27 25.22
C GLU A 175 5.10 -6.46 25.20
N THR A 176 4.46 -6.77 26.33
CA THR A 176 3.52 -7.90 26.46
C THR A 176 2.06 -7.47 26.35
N ASP A 177 1.75 -6.24 26.73
CA ASP A 177 0.36 -5.80 26.95
C ASP A 177 -0.24 -5.06 25.74
N LYS A 178 0.57 -4.83 24.69
CA LYS A 178 0.10 -4.17 23.47
C LYS A 178 -0.52 -5.16 22.49
N PRO A 179 -1.59 -4.78 21.79
CA PRO A 179 -2.25 -5.65 20.82
C PRO A 179 -1.37 -5.87 19.58
N SER A 180 -1.67 -6.94 18.85
CA SER A 180 -1.26 -7.06 17.45
C SER A 180 -2.28 -6.38 16.56
N PHE A 181 -1.87 -5.93 15.38
CA PHE A 181 -2.78 -5.37 14.38
C PHE A 181 -2.78 -6.24 13.14
N ALA A 182 -3.94 -6.81 12.81
CA ALA A 182 -4.17 -7.50 11.55
C ALA A 182 -4.68 -6.50 10.51
N ALA A 183 -4.14 -6.57 9.30
CA ALA A 183 -4.55 -5.74 8.18
C ALA A 183 -4.76 -6.59 6.94
N LEU A 184 -5.89 -6.37 6.27
CA LEU A 184 -6.20 -6.94 4.95
C LEU A 184 -6.34 -5.82 3.93
N CYS A 185 -5.84 -6.07 2.71
CA CYS A 185 -6.10 -5.25 1.54
C CYS A 185 -6.71 -6.10 0.44
N GLY A 186 -7.83 -5.68 -0.15
CA GLY A 186 -8.47 -6.36 -1.29
C GLY A 186 -8.45 -5.49 -2.54
N SER A 187 -8.18 -6.07 -3.70
CA SER A 187 -8.27 -5.36 -4.98
C SER A 187 -9.70 -4.94 -5.29
N MET A 188 -9.92 -3.76 -5.89
CA MET A 188 -11.24 -3.16 -6.13
C MET A 188 -11.49 -2.82 -7.61
N ASP A 189 -10.72 -3.43 -8.50
CA ASP A 189 -10.90 -3.35 -9.95
C ASP A 189 -10.33 -4.60 -10.64
N ALA A 190 -10.74 -4.82 -11.89
CA ALA A 190 -10.33 -5.97 -12.70
C ALA A 190 -8.84 -5.99 -13.10
N ARG A 191 -8.08 -4.94 -12.78
CA ARG A 191 -6.65 -4.82 -13.08
C ARG A 191 -5.79 -4.87 -11.80
N ALA A 192 -6.42 -5.18 -10.66
CA ALA A 192 -5.77 -5.19 -9.35
C ALA A 192 -4.93 -3.94 -9.06
N SER A 193 -5.42 -2.76 -9.49
CA SER A 193 -4.64 -1.51 -9.41
C SER A 193 -5.07 -0.61 -8.23
N ARG A 194 -6.31 -0.73 -7.77
CA ARG A 194 -6.85 -0.07 -6.58
C ARG A 194 -7.15 -1.10 -5.50
N TYR A 195 -6.92 -0.73 -4.23
CA TYR A 195 -7.17 -1.57 -3.08
C TYR A 195 -7.98 -0.83 -2.02
N ALA A 196 -8.86 -1.54 -1.32
CA ALA A 196 -9.43 -1.11 -0.06
C ALA A 196 -8.81 -1.90 1.09
N ALA A 197 -8.76 -1.32 2.28
CA ALA A 197 -8.16 -1.93 3.45
C ALA A 197 -9.18 -2.09 4.59
N THR A 198 -8.98 -3.12 5.41
CA THR A 198 -9.67 -3.32 6.68
C THR A 198 -8.66 -3.75 7.74
N ILE A 199 -8.81 -3.25 8.97
CA ILE A 199 -7.82 -3.37 10.04
C ILE A 199 -8.53 -3.79 11.33
N ARG A 200 -7.88 -4.64 12.13
CA ARG A 200 -8.35 -5.08 13.45
C ARG A 200 -7.22 -5.10 14.46
N ALA A 201 -7.52 -4.65 15.67
CA ALA A 201 -6.70 -4.98 16.83
C ALA A 201 -7.08 -6.38 17.31
N GLN A 202 -6.09 -7.18 17.69
CA GLN A 202 -6.28 -8.50 18.26
C GLN A 202 -5.28 -8.77 19.38
N THR A 203 -5.42 -9.90 20.05
CA THR A 203 -4.52 -10.31 21.14
C THR A 203 -3.05 -10.17 20.71
N GLY A 204 -2.24 -9.59 21.61
CA GLY A 204 -0.82 -9.37 21.40
C GLY A 204 -0.09 -10.66 21.05
N ARG A 205 0.84 -10.60 20.10
CA ARG A 205 1.68 -11.71 19.62
C ARG A 205 0.92 -12.93 19.08
N PHE A 206 -0.37 -12.78 18.79
CA PHE A 206 -1.16 -13.79 18.12
C PHE A 206 -1.12 -13.60 16.60
N GLU A 207 -0.59 -14.58 15.87
CA GLU A 207 -0.37 -14.49 14.41
C GLU A 207 -1.65 -14.79 13.60
N ILE A 208 -2.52 -15.68 14.10
CA ILE A 208 -3.75 -16.03 13.38
C ILE A 208 -4.71 -14.85 13.40
N ILE A 209 -5.24 -14.47 12.24
CA ILE A 209 -6.16 -13.33 12.12
C ILE A 209 -7.53 -13.71 12.69
N ALA A 210 -7.83 -13.20 13.90
CA ALA A 210 -9.00 -13.64 14.66
C ALA A 210 -10.33 -13.28 13.99
N ASP A 211 -10.44 -12.08 13.40
CA ASP A 211 -11.68 -11.56 12.79
C ASP A 211 -11.67 -11.67 11.25
N LEU A 212 -10.90 -12.63 10.70
CA LEU A 212 -10.65 -12.74 9.26
C LEU A 212 -11.96 -12.85 8.44
N ALA A 213 -12.94 -13.61 8.93
CA ALA A 213 -14.20 -13.81 8.22
C ALA A 213 -14.96 -12.49 8.00
N ASN A 214 -15.01 -11.62 9.01
CA ASN A 214 -15.67 -10.32 8.88
C ASN A 214 -14.86 -9.36 8.00
N MET A 215 -13.54 -9.35 8.14
CA MET A 215 -12.65 -8.55 7.30
C MET A 215 -12.78 -8.91 5.81
N VAL A 216 -12.79 -10.20 5.48
CA VAL A 216 -13.02 -10.69 4.10
C VAL A 216 -14.41 -10.31 3.61
N LYS A 217 -15.44 -10.47 4.44
CA LYS A 217 -16.82 -10.08 4.11
C LYS A 217 -16.93 -8.60 3.74
N GLU A 218 -16.24 -7.71 4.47
CA GLU A 218 -16.17 -6.28 4.14
C GLU A 218 -15.54 -6.04 2.77
N LEU A 219 -14.41 -6.68 2.48
CA LEU A 219 -13.73 -6.55 1.19
C LEU A 219 -14.57 -7.10 0.03
N LEU A 220 -15.27 -8.23 0.22
CA LEU A 220 -16.16 -8.80 -0.79
C LEU A 220 -17.36 -7.88 -1.08
N LYS A 221 -17.93 -7.25 -0.05
CA LYS A 221 -18.98 -6.23 -0.23
C LYS A 221 -18.46 -5.01 -0.98
N ALA A 222 -17.29 -4.51 -0.61
CA ALA A 222 -16.65 -3.37 -1.28
C ALA A 222 -16.33 -3.68 -2.75
N PHE A 223 -15.83 -4.90 -3.04
CA PHE A 223 -15.61 -5.37 -4.40
C PHE A 223 -16.91 -5.37 -5.20
N TYR A 224 -17.99 -5.94 -4.64
CA TYR A 224 -19.27 -5.98 -5.33
C TYR A 224 -19.83 -4.58 -5.62
N GLN A 225 -19.73 -3.66 -4.66
CA GLN A 225 -20.16 -2.27 -4.81
C GLN A 225 -19.37 -1.51 -5.89
N THR A 226 -18.06 -1.79 -6.02
CA THR A 226 -17.17 -1.08 -6.95
C THR A 226 -17.15 -1.69 -8.35
N CYS A 227 -17.19 -3.03 -8.44
CA CYS A 227 -17.07 -3.77 -9.70
C CYS A 227 -18.43 -4.21 -10.28
N GLY A 228 -19.52 -4.12 -9.51
CA GLY A 228 -20.87 -4.56 -9.90
C GLY A 228 -21.02 -6.07 -10.08
N ARG A 229 -20.00 -6.86 -9.73
CA ARG A 229 -19.96 -8.32 -9.86
C ARG A 229 -19.31 -8.94 -8.63
N LYS A 230 -19.72 -10.13 -8.25
CA LYS A 230 -19.08 -10.89 -7.17
C LYS A 230 -17.77 -11.50 -7.68
N PRO A 231 -16.72 -11.59 -6.86
CA PRO A 231 -15.54 -12.35 -7.23
C PRO A 231 -15.90 -13.81 -7.54
N GLY A 232 -15.52 -14.27 -8.72
CA GLY A 232 -15.59 -15.66 -9.11
C GLY A 232 -14.35 -16.47 -8.72
N ARG A 233 -13.29 -15.82 -8.21
CA ARG A 233 -12.04 -16.42 -7.70
C ARG A 233 -11.46 -15.54 -6.60
N ILE A 234 -10.76 -16.16 -5.64
CA ILE A 234 -10.01 -15.46 -4.58
C ILE A 234 -8.56 -15.92 -4.63
N LEU A 235 -7.64 -14.98 -4.77
CA LEU A 235 -6.20 -15.21 -4.61
C LEU A 235 -5.73 -14.48 -3.35
N PHE A 236 -5.28 -15.23 -2.35
CA PHE A 236 -4.99 -14.73 -1.02
C PHE A 236 -3.50 -14.87 -0.71
N TYR A 237 -2.81 -13.77 -0.43
CA TYR A 237 -1.41 -13.72 0.00
C TYR A 237 -1.31 -13.37 1.49
N ARG A 238 -0.70 -14.23 2.29
CA ARG A 238 -0.54 -14.09 3.75
C ARG A 238 0.92 -13.92 4.13
N ASP A 239 1.32 -12.75 4.64
CA ASP A 239 2.71 -12.44 5.04
C ASP A 239 3.01 -12.85 6.48
N GLY A 240 4.25 -13.16 6.84
CA GLY A 240 4.67 -13.24 8.26
C GLY A 240 4.38 -14.55 9.00
N VAL A 241 3.76 -15.53 8.35
CA VAL A 241 3.48 -16.84 8.96
C VAL A 241 4.70 -17.76 8.84
N SER A 242 5.10 -18.37 9.95
CA SER A 242 6.15 -19.41 9.98
C SER A 242 5.61 -20.79 9.63
N GLU A 243 6.47 -21.68 9.12
CA GLU A 243 6.07 -23.05 8.72
C GLU A 243 5.36 -23.83 9.83
N SER A 244 5.79 -23.67 11.08
CA SER A 244 5.17 -24.32 12.24
C SER A 244 3.70 -23.93 12.46
N GLN A 245 3.26 -22.81 11.88
CA GLN A 245 1.91 -22.28 11.98
C GLN A 245 1.04 -22.61 10.76
N PHE A 246 1.58 -23.25 9.71
CA PHE A 246 0.83 -23.54 8.47
C PHE A 246 -0.43 -24.36 8.73
N ARG A 247 -0.36 -25.38 9.60
CA ARG A 247 -1.54 -26.17 9.98
C ARG A 247 -2.63 -25.31 10.61
N HIS A 248 -2.27 -24.33 11.45
CA HIS A 248 -3.25 -23.43 12.07
C HIS A 248 -3.87 -22.46 11.05
N VAL A 249 -3.09 -21.97 10.08
CA VAL A 249 -3.62 -21.14 8.98
C VAL A 249 -4.59 -21.94 8.11
N LEU A 250 -4.21 -23.15 7.72
CA LEU A 250 -5.06 -24.08 6.97
C LEU A 250 -6.39 -24.34 7.67
N GLN A 251 -6.36 -24.64 8.97
CA GLN A 251 -7.55 -24.99 9.74
C GLN A 251 -8.44 -23.78 10.09
N ASN A 252 -7.86 -22.60 10.29
CA ASN A 252 -8.61 -21.44 10.79
C ASN A 252 -8.87 -20.41 9.70
N GLU A 253 -7.82 -19.92 9.03
CA GLU A 253 -7.93 -18.78 8.14
C GLU A 253 -8.66 -19.12 6.84
N ILE A 254 -8.34 -20.26 6.23
CA ILE A 254 -9.02 -20.70 4.99
C ILE A 254 -10.51 -20.95 5.25
N ASN A 255 -10.83 -21.62 6.37
CA ASN A 255 -12.21 -21.83 6.81
C ASN A 255 -12.93 -20.51 7.11
N ALA A 256 -12.22 -19.50 7.64
CA ALA A 256 -12.79 -18.17 7.83
C ALA A 256 -13.10 -17.45 6.50
N VAL A 257 -12.22 -17.57 5.48
CA VAL A 257 -12.51 -17.06 4.12
C VAL A 257 -13.74 -17.77 3.53
N ARG A 258 -13.87 -19.08 3.72
CA ARG A 258 -15.04 -19.87 3.32
C ARG A 258 -16.32 -19.40 4.02
N ALA A 259 -16.27 -19.26 5.33
CA ALA A 259 -17.39 -18.80 6.14
C ALA A 259 -17.83 -17.38 5.73
N ALA A 260 -16.89 -16.49 5.39
CA ALA A 260 -17.21 -15.16 4.89
C ALA A 260 -18.05 -15.19 3.60
N CYS A 261 -17.71 -16.09 2.68
CA CYS A 261 -18.44 -16.26 1.43
C CYS A 261 -19.86 -16.81 1.69
N GLN A 262 -19.99 -17.88 2.46
CA GLN A 262 -21.27 -18.51 2.80
C GLN A 262 -22.20 -17.59 3.61
N ALA A 263 -21.63 -16.77 4.48
CA ALA A 263 -22.40 -15.79 5.27
C ALA A 263 -22.96 -14.63 4.42
N LEU A 264 -22.39 -14.37 3.24
CA LEU A 264 -22.94 -13.40 2.28
C LEU A 264 -24.05 -14.03 1.43
N GLU A 265 -23.85 -15.28 1.01
CA GLU A 265 -24.82 -16.06 0.26
C GLU A 265 -24.57 -17.55 0.47
N PRO A 266 -25.57 -18.36 0.88
CA PRO A 266 -25.36 -19.76 1.29
C PRO A 266 -24.59 -20.63 0.28
N ASN A 267 -24.77 -20.40 -1.01
CA ASN A 267 -24.17 -21.20 -2.09
C ASN A 267 -22.96 -20.52 -2.76
N TYR A 268 -22.52 -19.36 -2.26
CA TYR A 268 -21.39 -18.65 -2.82
C TYR A 268 -20.07 -19.29 -2.36
N ARG A 269 -19.45 -20.04 -3.28
CA ARG A 269 -18.22 -20.81 -3.04
C ARG A 269 -17.20 -20.58 -4.17
N PRO A 270 -16.60 -19.38 -4.28
CA PRO A 270 -15.57 -19.11 -5.28
C PRO A 270 -14.32 -19.97 -4.97
N PRO A 271 -13.61 -20.54 -5.96
CA PRO A 271 -12.34 -21.23 -5.72
C PRO A 271 -11.31 -20.29 -5.07
N ILE A 272 -10.58 -20.81 -4.08
CA ILE A 272 -9.57 -20.08 -3.32
C ILE A 272 -8.19 -20.65 -3.65
N THR A 273 -7.22 -19.75 -3.86
CA THR A 273 -5.79 -20.06 -3.77
C THR A 273 -5.21 -19.26 -2.61
N PHE A 274 -4.55 -19.94 -1.68
CA PHE A 274 -3.99 -19.37 -0.46
C PHE A 274 -2.49 -19.58 -0.42
N VAL A 275 -1.74 -18.48 -0.49
CA VAL A 275 -0.29 -18.45 -0.60
C VAL A 275 0.29 -17.74 0.61
N VAL A 276 1.13 -18.42 1.39
CA VAL A 276 1.93 -17.78 2.43
C VAL A 276 3.19 -17.21 1.79
N VAL A 277 3.54 -15.98 2.19
CA VAL A 277 4.73 -15.26 1.73
C VAL A 277 5.65 -15.01 2.91
N GLN A 278 6.89 -15.48 2.81
CA GLN A 278 7.92 -15.28 3.82
C GLN A 278 9.05 -14.45 3.23
N LYS A 279 9.16 -13.19 3.67
CA LYS A 279 10.22 -12.26 3.22
C LYS A 279 11.46 -12.29 4.11
N ARG A 280 11.34 -12.90 5.30
CA ARG A 280 12.38 -12.95 6.33
C ARG A 280 12.73 -14.40 6.64
N HIS A 281 13.68 -14.94 5.89
CA HIS A 281 14.26 -16.27 6.10
C HIS A 281 15.78 -16.24 5.87
N HIS A 282 16.41 -17.42 5.98
CA HIS A 282 17.86 -17.57 5.91
C HIS A 282 18.40 -17.86 4.50
N ALA A 283 17.60 -18.40 3.58
CA ALA A 283 18.02 -18.66 2.20
C ALA A 283 18.51 -17.39 1.47
N ARG A 284 19.64 -17.50 0.77
CA ARG A 284 20.23 -16.45 -0.08
C ARG A 284 20.68 -17.08 -1.39
N PHE A 285 20.48 -16.36 -2.50
CA PHE A 285 20.92 -16.82 -3.82
C PHE A 285 22.00 -15.91 -4.36
N PHE A 286 22.97 -16.53 -5.01
CA PHE A 286 24.10 -15.87 -5.62
C PHE A 286 24.16 -16.29 -7.09
N PRO A 287 24.31 -15.36 -8.02
CA PRO A 287 24.47 -15.69 -9.42
C PRO A 287 25.81 -16.39 -9.62
N MET A 288 25.81 -17.50 -10.38
CA MET A 288 27.03 -18.25 -10.72
C MET A 288 27.94 -17.45 -11.66
N ASP A 289 27.32 -16.69 -12.57
CA ASP A 289 28.02 -15.87 -13.56
C ASP A 289 27.77 -14.39 -13.34
N ARG A 290 28.82 -13.59 -13.54
CA ARG A 290 28.76 -12.13 -13.40
C ARG A 290 27.78 -11.44 -14.37
N GLN A 291 27.45 -12.10 -15.48
CA GLN A 291 26.51 -11.57 -16.48
C GLN A 291 25.06 -11.64 -16.00
N ASN A 292 24.77 -12.52 -15.03
CA ASN A 292 23.44 -12.73 -14.47
C ASN A 292 23.24 -11.93 -13.18
N THR A 293 23.97 -10.82 -13.01
CA THR A 293 23.85 -9.96 -11.83
C THR A 293 23.15 -8.65 -12.16
N ASP A 294 22.43 -8.10 -11.20
CA ASP A 294 22.07 -6.70 -11.22
C ASP A 294 23.29 -5.80 -10.87
N ARG A 295 23.05 -4.49 -10.77
CA ARG A 295 24.10 -3.49 -10.47
C ARG A 295 24.74 -3.65 -9.09
N SER A 296 24.09 -4.35 -8.17
CA SER A 296 24.57 -4.60 -6.82
C SER A 296 25.28 -5.95 -6.67
N GLY A 297 25.30 -6.77 -7.71
CA GLY A 297 25.88 -8.12 -7.69
C GLY A 297 24.90 -9.22 -7.24
N ASN A 298 23.62 -8.89 -7.03
CA ASN A 298 22.58 -9.87 -6.71
C ASN A 298 22.02 -10.52 -7.98
N CYS A 299 21.26 -11.61 -7.84
CA CYS A 299 20.51 -12.19 -8.95
C CYS A 299 19.59 -11.14 -9.63
N LEU A 300 19.27 -11.35 -10.90
CA LEU A 300 18.36 -10.47 -11.62
C LEU A 300 16.93 -10.53 -11.03
N PRO A 301 16.16 -9.41 -11.05
CA PRO A 301 14.75 -9.45 -10.71
C PRO A 301 14.00 -10.42 -11.62
N GLY A 302 13.16 -11.27 -11.03
CA GLY A 302 12.46 -12.35 -11.73
C GLY A 302 13.13 -13.72 -11.61
N THR A 303 14.28 -13.84 -10.93
CA THR A 303 14.85 -15.17 -10.62
C THR A 303 13.89 -15.96 -9.73
N VAL A 304 13.49 -17.14 -10.23
CA VAL A 304 12.67 -18.14 -9.54
C VAL A 304 13.55 -19.34 -9.20
N VAL A 305 13.33 -19.93 -8.01
CA VAL A 305 13.91 -21.22 -7.62
C VAL A 305 12.80 -22.07 -7.03
N ASP A 306 12.38 -23.09 -7.77
CA ASP A 306 11.30 -24.03 -7.45
C ASP A 306 11.80 -25.49 -7.38
N VAL A 307 13.09 -25.74 -7.60
CA VAL A 307 13.70 -27.07 -7.61
C VAL A 307 14.93 -27.16 -6.68
N GLY A 308 15.17 -28.37 -6.17
CA GLY A 308 16.40 -28.76 -5.45
C GLY A 308 16.44 -28.37 -3.97
N ILE A 309 16.05 -27.14 -3.64
CA ILE A 309 16.08 -26.61 -2.26
C ILE A 309 14.69 -26.25 -1.71
N THR A 310 13.65 -26.49 -2.50
CA THR A 310 12.23 -26.35 -2.14
C THR A 310 11.73 -27.60 -1.40
N HIS A 311 10.50 -27.56 -0.90
CA HIS A 311 9.90 -28.68 -0.18
C HIS A 311 9.72 -29.88 -1.13
N PRO A 312 10.06 -31.11 -0.69
CA PRO A 312 10.04 -32.29 -1.57
C PRO A 312 8.63 -32.73 -2.02
N PHE A 313 7.58 -32.27 -1.35
CA PHE A 313 6.19 -32.73 -1.58
C PHE A 313 5.15 -31.61 -1.62
N GLU A 314 5.51 -30.40 -1.24
CA GLU A 314 4.56 -29.28 -1.15
C GLU A 314 4.79 -28.34 -2.32
N PHE A 315 3.84 -27.45 -2.57
CA PHE A 315 3.96 -26.49 -3.66
C PHE A 315 4.56 -25.18 -3.13
N ASP A 316 5.88 -25.04 -3.24
CA ASP A 316 6.61 -23.86 -2.82
C ASP A 316 7.67 -23.43 -3.83
N PHE A 317 8.04 -22.15 -3.79
CA PHE A 317 9.08 -21.58 -4.63
C PHE A 317 9.62 -20.28 -4.04
N TYR A 318 10.85 -19.95 -4.40
CA TYR A 318 11.42 -18.65 -4.12
C TYR A 318 11.35 -17.74 -5.33
N LEU A 319 11.07 -16.45 -5.13
CA LEU A 319 11.09 -15.44 -6.16
C LEU A 319 11.81 -14.17 -5.69
N GLN A 320 12.88 -13.81 -6.39
CA GLN A 320 13.53 -12.50 -6.25
C GLN A 320 12.88 -11.48 -7.17
N SER A 321 11.77 -10.88 -6.75
CA SER A 321 10.97 -9.96 -7.58
C SER A 321 11.53 -8.53 -7.69
N HIS A 322 12.66 -8.22 -7.05
CA HIS A 322 13.19 -6.87 -6.93
C HIS A 322 14.70 -6.82 -7.22
N ALA A 323 15.15 -5.63 -7.66
CA ALA A 323 16.58 -5.34 -7.79
C ALA A 323 17.19 -5.04 -6.43
N GLY A 324 18.39 -5.56 -6.18
CA GLY A 324 19.21 -5.20 -5.03
C GLY A 324 19.69 -3.76 -5.15
N LEU A 325 19.36 -2.95 -4.14
CA LEU A 325 19.87 -1.58 -4.03
C LEU A 325 21.15 -1.52 -3.20
N LEU A 326 21.25 -2.35 -2.16
CA LEU A 326 22.38 -2.43 -1.25
C LEU A 326 22.38 -3.78 -0.53
N GLY A 327 23.57 -4.36 -0.35
CA GLY A 327 23.75 -5.64 0.35
C GLY A 327 23.23 -6.83 -0.44
N THR A 328 22.99 -7.95 0.24
CA THR A 328 22.44 -9.17 -0.37
C THR A 328 20.92 -9.15 -0.34
N SER A 329 20.31 -9.35 -1.51
CA SER A 329 18.86 -9.47 -1.68
C SER A 329 18.31 -10.67 -0.92
N ARG A 330 17.07 -10.53 -0.46
CA ARG A 330 16.31 -11.62 0.16
C ARG A 330 15.20 -12.01 -0.82
N PRO A 331 15.32 -13.12 -1.57
CA PRO A 331 14.19 -13.62 -2.34
C PRO A 331 13.03 -13.89 -1.39
N ALA A 332 11.78 -13.69 -1.81
CA ALA A 332 10.65 -14.09 -0.98
C ALA A 332 10.34 -15.57 -1.24
N HIS A 333 10.01 -16.32 -0.19
CA HIS A 333 9.56 -17.70 -0.26
C HIS A 333 8.04 -17.74 -0.27
N TYR A 334 7.46 -18.41 -1.26
CA TYR A 334 6.03 -18.57 -1.43
C TYR A 334 5.68 -20.03 -1.19
N HIS A 335 4.72 -20.30 -0.32
CA HIS A 335 4.16 -21.63 -0.08
C HIS A 335 2.66 -21.60 -0.39
N VAL A 336 2.22 -22.41 -1.36
CA VAL A 336 0.81 -22.57 -1.70
C VAL A 336 0.22 -23.60 -0.76
N LEU A 337 -0.47 -23.13 0.29
CA LEU A 337 -1.07 -24.00 1.29
C LEU A 337 -2.37 -24.64 0.82
N PHE A 338 -3.09 -23.96 -0.08
CA PHE A 338 -4.37 -24.43 -0.57
C PHE A 338 -4.64 -23.87 -1.94
N ASP A 339 -5.10 -24.71 -2.86
CA ASP A 339 -5.44 -24.28 -4.21
C ASP A 339 -6.60 -25.07 -4.81
N GLU A 340 -7.64 -24.34 -5.18
CA GLU A 340 -8.79 -24.86 -5.93
C GLU A 340 -8.90 -24.24 -7.33
N ASN A 341 -7.99 -23.32 -7.68
CA ASN A 341 -7.95 -22.75 -9.02
C ASN A 341 -7.09 -23.57 -9.98
N GLY A 342 -6.29 -24.53 -9.49
CA GLY A 342 -5.53 -25.47 -10.30
C GLY A 342 -4.26 -24.86 -10.90
N PHE A 343 -3.60 -23.99 -10.15
CA PHE A 343 -2.31 -23.43 -10.50
C PHE A 343 -1.26 -24.53 -10.61
N ASN A 344 -0.41 -24.41 -11.63
CA ASN A 344 0.87 -25.12 -11.70
C ASN A 344 2.01 -24.14 -11.38
N ALA A 345 3.25 -24.62 -11.36
CA ALA A 345 4.41 -23.80 -11.03
C ALA A 345 4.62 -22.57 -11.93
N ASP A 346 4.19 -22.64 -13.20
CA ASP A 346 4.34 -21.54 -14.17
C ASP A 346 3.19 -20.49 -14.12
N SER A 347 2.05 -20.85 -13.54
CA SER A 347 0.79 -20.07 -13.58
C SER A 347 0.75 -18.95 -12.55
#